data_AF-A0A7J4LYV9-F1
#
_entry.id   AF-A0A7J4LYV9-F1
#
_cell.length_a   1.000
_cell.length_b   1.000
_cell.length_c   1.000
_cell.angle_alpha   90.00
_cell.angle_beta   90.00
_cell.angle_gamma   90.00
#
_symmetry.space_group_name_H-M   'P 1'
#
loop_
_entity.id
_entity.type
_entity.pdbx_description
1 polymer ?
#
loop_
_entity_poly.entity_id
_entity_poly.type
_entity_poly.pdbx_seq_one_letter_code
_entity_poly.pdbx_strand_id
1 'polypeptide(L)'
;MKLFKRQRVLLNTIENLNEKNIHSRRAIVKSLFLLKEEHGIAKKMPFYHFFAYKQGPFSHLCFDDLRKLRDSDFIDKEEIKITPKGQEVLGEAGRENDISIKNMLSKFNNGEEITD
;
A
#
# COMPACT_ATOMS: atom_id res chain seq x y z
N MET A 1 0.07 -11.78 -14.92
CA MET A 1 0.44 -12.20 -13.54
C MET A 1 -0.82 -12.19 -12.68
N LYS A 2 -1.10 -13.23 -11.90
CA LYS A 2 -2.23 -13.20 -10.95
C LYS A 2 -1.78 -12.52 -9.65
N LEU A 3 -2.34 -11.35 -9.34
CA LEU A 3 -2.04 -10.61 -8.11
C LEU A 3 -2.63 -11.31 -6.87
N PHE A 4 -1.83 -11.44 -5.82
CA PHE A 4 -2.30 -11.83 -4.50
C PHE A 4 -3.17 -10.72 -3.88
N LYS A 5 -4.13 -11.08 -3.00
CA LYS A 5 -5.01 -10.09 -2.35
C LYS A 5 -4.22 -8.97 -1.65
N ARG A 6 -3.16 -9.30 -0.91
CA ARG A 6 -2.29 -8.30 -0.26
C ARG A 6 -1.58 -7.36 -1.25
N GLN A 7 -1.22 -7.84 -2.44
CA GLN A 7 -0.61 -7.00 -3.49
C GLN A 7 -1.63 -6.04 -4.08
N ARG A 8 -2.90 -6.47 -4.21
CA ARG A 8 -3.99 -5.57 -4.60
C ARG A 8 -4.23 -4.49 -3.55
N VAL A 9 -4.23 -4.84 -2.27
CA VAL A 9 -4.31 -3.86 -1.17
C VAL A 9 -3.14 -2.87 -1.24
N LEU A 10 -1.92 -3.36 -1.49
CA LEU A 10 -0.75 -2.50 -1.67
C LEU A 10 -0.93 -1.52 -2.84
N LEU A 11 -1.36 -2.00 -4.02
CA LEU A 11 -1.66 -1.14 -5.17
C LEU A 11 -2.75 -0.11 -4.87
N ASN A 12 -3.88 -0.52 -4.26
CA ASN A 12 -4.94 0.40 -3.86
C ASN A 12 -4.45 1.44 -2.84
N THR A 13 -3.54 1.05 -1.94
CA THR A 13 -2.95 1.97 -0.96
C THR A 13 -2.08 3.02 -1.67
N ILE A 14 -1.29 2.62 -2.66
CA ILE A 14 -0.49 3.54 -3.48
C ILE A 14 -1.40 4.49 -4.27
N GLU A 15 -2.44 3.98 -4.94
CA GLU A 15 -3.41 4.78 -5.70
C GLU A 15 -4.05 5.86 -4.81
N ASN A 16 -4.59 5.48 -3.64
CA ASN A 16 -5.23 6.42 -2.71
C ASN A 16 -4.25 7.45 -2.14
N LEU A 17 -2.98 7.08 -1.90
CA LEU A 17 -1.95 8.04 -1.49
C LEU A 17 -1.59 9.00 -2.62
N ASN A 18 -1.49 8.51 -3.86
CA ASN A 18 -1.24 9.34 -5.04
C ASN A 18 -2.39 10.33 -5.30
N GLU A 19 -3.65 9.92 -5.11
CA GLU A 19 -4.83 10.80 -5.16
C GLU A 19 -4.75 11.94 -4.13
N LYS A 20 -4.13 11.68 -2.96
CA LYS A 20 -3.82 12.67 -1.92
C LYS A 20 -2.51 13.45 -2.16
N ASN A 21 -1.86 13.25 -3.31
CA ASN A 21 -0.55 13.82 -3.65
C ASN A 21 0.58 13.44 -2.67
N ILE A 22 0.47 12.27 -2.03
CA ILE A 22 1.47 11.72 -1.12
C ILE A 22 2.29 10.67 -1.87
N HIS A 23 3.57 10.98 -2.14
CA HIS A 23 4.49 10.13 -2.91
C HIS A 23 5.66 9.69 -2.03
N SER A 24 5.39 8.82 -1.05
CA SER A 24 6.39 8.39 -0.07
C SER A 24 6.29 6.89 0.19
N ARG A 25 7.40 6.20 -0.05
CA ARG A 25 7.53 4.77 0.27
C ARG A 25 7.33 4.52 1.76
N ARG A 26 7.79 5.43 2.62
CA ARG A 26 7.57 5.36 4.07
C ARG A 26 6.08 5.48 4.41
N ALA A 27 5.37 6.41 3.77
CA ALA A 27 3.92 6.56 3.95
C ALA A 27 3.19 5.28 3.52
N ILE A 28 3.53 4.70 2.36
CA ILE A 28 2.97 3.42 1.87
C ILE A 28 3.12 2.32 2.91
N VAL A 29 4.35 2.10 3.41
CA VAL A 29 4.64 1.02 4.37
C VAL A 29 3.92 1.26 5.70
N LYS A 30 3.91 2.50 6.19
CA LYS A 30 3.23 2.88 7.43
C LYS A 30 1.71 2.75 7.30
N SER A 31 1.12 3.13 6.18
CA SER A 31 -0.30 2.91 5.88
C SER A 31 -0.67 1.43 5.91
N LEU A 32 0.15 0.55 5.31
CA LEU A 32 -0.09 -0.90 5.37
C LEU A 32 0.03 -1.47 6.78
N PHE A 33 0.96 -0.95 7.58
CA PHE A 33 1.07 -1.30 8.99
C PHE A 33 -0.19 -0.89 9.76
N LEU A 34 -0.67 0.34 9.60
CA LEU A 34 -1.88 0.83 10.27
C LEU A 34 -3.13 0.06 9.83
N LEU A 35 -3.23 -0.32 8.55
CA LEU A 35 -4.32 -1.18 8.07
C LEU A 35 -4.34 -2.55 8.78
N LYS A 36 -3.16 -3.08 9.11
CA LYS A 36 -3.04 -4.32 9.89
C LYS A 36 -3.42 -4.12 11.34
N GLU A 37 -2.81 -3.16 12.02
CA GLU A 37 -2.94 -3.01 13.47
C GLU A 37 -4.31 -2.40 13.87
N GLU A 38 -4.78 -1.38 13.17
CA GLU A 38 -5.98 -0.63 13.57
C GLU A 38 -7.23 -1.07 12.81
N HIS A 39 -7.10 -1.49 11.54
CA HIS A 39 -8.25 -1.79 10.68
C HIS A 39 -8.48 -3.30 10.47
N GLY A 40 -7.69 -4.15 11.14
CA GLY A 40 -7.92 -5.59 11.24
C GLY A 40 -7.83 -6.34 9.91
N ILE A 41 -7.11 -5.81 8.91
CA ILE A 41 -7.05 -6.45 7.57
C ILE A 41 -6.48 -7.87 7.62
N ALA A 42 -5.56 -8.12 8.56
CA ALA A 42 -4.96 -9.44 8.78
C ALA A 42 -5.95 -10.48 9.33
N LYS A 43 -7.11 -10.07 9.87
CA LYS A 43 -8.19 -10.99 10.26
C LYS A 43 -8.98 -11.49 9.05
N LYS A 44 -8.93 -10.77 7.92
CA LYS A 44 -9.68 -11.09 6.69
C LYS A 44 -8.84 -11.84 5.66
N MET A 45 -7.52 -11.70 5.69
CA MET A 45 -6.61 -12.37 4.75
C MET A 45 -5.18 -12.48 5.32
N PRO A 46 -4.37 -13.44 4.83
CA PRO A 46 -2.93 -13.41 5.04
C PRO A 46 -2.34 -12.10 4.52
N PHE A 47 -1.64 -11.38 5.41
CA PHE A 47 -1.12 -10.04 5.14
C PHE A 47 0.36 -9.95 5.52
N TYR A 48 0.92 -8.74 5.44
CA TYR A 48 2.33 -8.50 5.77
C TYR A 48 2.59 -8.67 7.27
N HIS A 49 3.70 -9.33 7.61
CA HIS A 49 4.23 -9.31 8.96
C HIS A 49 5.19 -8.13 9.09
N PHE A 50 4.93 -7.26 10.06
CA PHE A 50 5.76 -6.08 10.31
C PHE A 50 6.55 -6.26 11.60
N PHE A 51 7.83 -5.96 11.53
CA PHE A 51 8.73 -5.87 12.67
C PHE A 51 8.89 -4.40 13.08
N ALA A 52 9.02 -4.15 14.38
CA ALA A 52 9.46 -2.84 14.85
C ALA A 52 10.90 -2.62 14.40
N TYR A 53 11.13 -1.57 13.61
CA TYR A 53 12.45 -1.16 13.17
C TYR A 53 12.71 0.27 13.61
N LYS A 54 13.98 0.63 13.81
CA LYS A 54 14.39 1.92 14.41
C LYS A 54 13.82 3.16 13.69
N GLN A 55 13.37 3.01 12.44
CA GLN A 55 12.91 4.09 11.56
C GLN A 55 11.46 3.90 11.09
N GLY A 56 10.71 2.97 11.69
CA GLY A 56 9.32 2.67 11.33
C GLY A 56 9.07 1.18 11.11
N PRO A 57 7.86 0.79 10.68
CA PRO A 57 7.53 -0.61 10.43
C PRO A 57 8.30 -1.16 9.23
N PHE A 58 8.80 -2.39 9.34
CA PHE A 58 9.51 -3.07 8.25
C PHE A 58 8.90 -4.44 7.96
N SER A 59 8.77 -4.81 6.68
CA SER A 59 8.31 -6.12 6.27
C SER A 59 9.03 -6.59 5.01
N HIS A 60 9.81 -7.68 5.11
CA HIS A 60 10.48 -8.28 3.94
C HIS A 60 9.50 -8.57 2.80
N LEU A 61 8.34 -9.15 3.11
CA LEU A 61 7.35 -9.52 2.11
C LEU A 61 6.72 -8.30 1.43
N CYS A 62 6.49 -7.21 2.17
CA CYS A 62 6.00 -5.96 1.59
C CYS A 62 7.01 -5.38 0.58
N PHE A 63 8.30 -5.38 0.93
CA PHE A 63 9.35 -4.87 0.06
C PHE A 63 9.62 -5.78 -1.15
N ASP A 64 9.44 -7.09 -1.01
CA ASP A 64 9.44 -8.03 -2.14
C ASP A 64 8.26 -7.79 -3.08
N ASP A 65 7.07 -7.58 -2.53
CA ASP A 65 5.87 -7.32 -3.33
C ASP A 65 5.95 -5.97 -4.05
N LEU A 66 6.48 -4.90 -3.42
CA LEU A 66 6.79 -3.63 -4.10
C LEU A 66 7.71 -3.84 -5.32
N ARG A 67 8.82 -4.57 -5.15
CA ARG A 67 9.74 -4.89 -6.25
C ARG A 67 9.06 -5.64 -7.38
N LYS A 68 8.23 -6.65 -7.06
CA LYS A 68 7.48 -7.43 -8.07
C LYS A 68 6.47 -6.56 -8.84
N LEU A 69 5.80 -5.63 -8.15
CA LEU A 69 4.87 -4.70 -8.78
C LEU A 69 5.61 -3.75 -9.72
N ARG A 70 6.77 -3.23 -9.32
CA ARG A 70 7.65 -2.40 -10.15
C ARG A 70 8.15 -3.17 -11.37
N ASP A 71 8.67 -4.37 -11.17
CA ASP A 71 9.20 -5.21 -12.26
C ASP A 71 8.10 -5.63 -13.25
N SER A 72 6.83 -5.62 -12.81
CA SER A 72 5.65 -5.84 -13.65
C SER A 72 5.12 -4.57 -14.33
N ASP A 73 5.75 -3.42 -14.10
CA ASP A 73 5.35 -2.09 -14.58
C ASP A 73 3.98 -1.65 -14.05
N PHE A 74 3.61 -2.05 -12.83
CA PHE A 74 2.36 -1.60 -12.17
C PHE A 74 2.57 -0.37 -11.29
N ILE A 75 3.80 -0.18 -10.83
CA ILE A 75 4.24 1.01 -10.12
C ILE A 75 5.55 1.49 -10.71
N ASP A 76 5.87 2.76 -10.51
CA ASP A 76 7.07 3.39 -11.04
C ASP A 76 8.37 2.84 -10.42
N LYS A 77 9.51 3.25 -10.99
CA LYS A 77 10.84 2.78 -10.57
C LYS A 77 11.15 3.10 -9.11
N GLU A 78 10.62 4.21 -8.61
CA GLU A 78 10.78 4.67 -7.23
C GLU A 78 9.82 3.96 -6.25
N GLU A 79 8.91 3.13 -6.77
CA GLU A 79 7.92 2.36 -6.00
C GLU A 79 6.96 3.24 -5.18
N ILE A 80 6.63 4.42 -5.71
CA ILE A 80 5.80 5.44 -5.04
C ILE A 80 4.58 5.86 -5.84
N LYS A 81 4.55 5.63 -7.16
CA LYS A 81 3.43 6.01 -8.03
C LYS A 81 2.89 4.81 -8.78
N ILE A 82 1.57 4.78 -8.96
CA ILE A 82 0.93 3.84 -9.86
C ILE A 82 1.16 4.24 -11.33
N THR A 83 1.41 3.26 -12.19
CA THR A 83 1.51 3.47 -13.66
C THR A 83 0.13 3.32 -14.32
N PRO A 84 -0.03 3.72 -15.59
CA PRO A 84 -1.27 3.46 -16.34
C PRO A 84 -1.66 1.97 -16.35
N LYS A 85 -0.67 1.08 -16.55
CA LYS A 85 -0.88 -0.37 -16.51
C LYS A 85 -1.30 -0.86 -15.11
N GLY A 86 -0.76 -0.26 -14.05
CA GLY A 86 -1.19 -0.52 -12.69
C GLY A 86 -2.66 -0.14 -12.44
N GLN A 87 -3.09 1.01 -13.00
CA GLN A 87 -4.48 1.47 -12.92
C GLN A 87 -5.44 0.53 -13.66
N GLU A 88 -5.10 0.09 -14.87
CA GLU A 88 -5.88 -0.90 -15.62
C GLU A 88 -6.10 -2.18 -14.80
N VAL A 89 -5.01 -2.71 -14.23
CA VAL A 89 -5.07 -3.94 -13.42
C VAL A 89 -5.88 -3.74 -12.13
N LEU A 90 -5.86 -2.56 -11.51
CA LEU A 90 -6.72 -2.26 -10.37
C LEU A 90 -8.20 -2.21 -10.77
N GLY A 91 -8.52 -1.64 -11.93
CA GLY A 91 -9.87 -1.63 -12.50
C GLY A 91 -10.42 -3.04 -12.72
N GLU A 92 -9.60 -3.96 -13.21
CA GLU A 92 -9.96 -5.36 -13.43
C GLU A 92 -10.01 -6.20 -12.14
N ALA A 93 -9.07 -5.99 -11.23
CA ALA A 93 -8.89 -6.81 -10.04
C ALA A 93 -9.83 -6.41 -8.87
N GLY A 94 -10.41 -5.22 -8.94
CA GLY A 94 -11.29 -4.64 -7.94
C GLY A 94 -10.56 -3.91 -6.82
N ARG A 95 -11.25 -2.92 -6.24
CA ARG A 95 -10.77 -2.05 -5.15
C ARG A 95 -10.85 -2.71 -3.76
N GLU A 96 -10.05 -3.74 -3.57
CA GLU A 96 -9.90 -4.50 -2.32
C GLU A 96 -9.57 -3.59 -1.10
N ASN A 97 -10.41 -3.64 -0.07
CA ASN A 97 -10.32 -2.86 1.19
C ASN A 97 -10.28 -1.32 1.02
N ASP A 98 -10.73 -0.78 -0.12
CA ASP A 98 -10.69 0.65 -0.42
C ASP A 98 -11.40 1.53 0.63
N ILE A 99 -12.56 1.10 1.15
CA ILE A 99 -13.24 1.81 2.24
C ILE A 99 -12.35 1.91 3.48
N SER A 100 -11.67 0.81 3.86
CA SER A 100 -10.77 0.81 5.02
C SER A 100 -9.54 1.68 4.77
N ILE A 101 -9.00 1.67 3.55
CA ILE A 101 -7.87 2.53 3.13
C ILE A 101 -8.29 4.00 3.22
N LYS A 102 -9.43 4.38 2.64
CA LYS A 102 -9.95 5.75 2.67
C LYS A 102 -10.24 6.23 4.08
N ASN A 103 -10.91 5.43 4.90
CA ASN A 103 -11.21 5.77 6.29
C ASN A 103 -9.94 5.91 7.16
N MET A 104 -8.89 5.16 6.84
CA MET A 104 -7.60 5.29 7.51
C MET A 104 -6.91 6.59 7.06
N LEU A 105 -6.83 6.83 5.76
CA LEU A 105 -6.17 8.01 5.18
C LEU A 105 -6.92 9.32 5.43
N SER A 106 -8.22 9.29 5.72
CA SER A 106 -8.99 10.49 6.09
C SER A 106 -8.59 11.06 7.44
N LYS A 107 -7.88 10.29 8.28
CA LYS A 107 -7.32 10.78 9.55
C LYS A 107 -6.08 11.66 9.36
N PHE A 108 -5.51 11.72 8.16
CA PHE A 108 -4.25 12.40 7.87
C PHE A 108 -4.43 13.44 6.76
N ASN A 109 -3.92 14.65 6.99
CA ASN A 109 -3.97 15.77 6.06
C ASN A 109 -2.87 15.70 5.01
N ASN A 110 -1.70 15.18 5.37
CA ASN A 110 -0.51 15.13 4.50
C ASN A 110 0.35 13.89 4.79
N GLY A 111 1.44 13.74 4.02
CA GLY A 111 2.34 12.59 4.14
C GLY A 111 3.20 12.59 5.41
N GLU A 112 3.54 13.76 5.96
CA GLU A 112 4.35 13.88 7.18
C GLU A 112 3.61 13.28 8.37
N GLU A 113 2.32 13.64 8.54
CA GLU A 113 1.46 13.11 9.60
C GLU A 113 1.30 11.58 9.56
N ILE A 114 1.40 10.97 8.37
CA ILE A 114 1.36 9.50 8.24
C ILE A 114 2.69 8.90 8.73
N THR A 115 3.81 9.55 8.39
CA THR A 115 5.15 9.00 8.60
C THR A 115 5.70 9.18 10.01
N ASP A 116 5.20 10.17 10.74
CA ASP A 116 5.48 10.39 12.16
C ASP A 116 4.86 9.29 13.05
#